data_AF-A0AA96CEH5-F1
#
_entry.id   AF-A0AA96CEH5-F1
#
_cell.length_a   1.000
_cell.length_b   1.000
_cell.length_c   1.000
_cell.angle_alpha   90.00
_cell.angle_beta   90.00
_cell.angle_gamma   90.00
#
_symmetry.space_group_name_H-M   'P 1'
#
loop_
_entity.id
_entity.type
_entity.pdbx_description
1 polymer ?
#
loop_
_entity_poly.entity_id
_entity_poly.type
_entity_poly.pdbx_seq_one_letter_code
_entity_poly.pdbx_strand_id
1 'polypeptide(L)'
;MFAEPRPVERRRRLEDRVVTTESDIMAFLDERVFNPVLASPTASAELKAGVRLTRMRLNERDAKGMVHYFWSAIVGTERSRGFAARMRNEGFNRFEEAIDEFRERFDKPKTIKTSR
;
A
#
# COMPACT_ATOMS: atom_id res chain seq x y z
N MET A 1 27.77 -44.74 -13.93
CA MET A 1 26.79 -44.27 -14.94
C MET A 1 25.94 -43.19 -14.26
N PHE A 2 25.74 -42.07 -14.93
CA PHE A 2 25.32 -40.78 -14.39
C PHE A 2 23.89 -40.74 -13.80
N ALA A 3 23.70 -39.77 -12.91
CA ALA A 3 22.53 -39.46 -12.10
C ALA A 3 21.28 -39.03 -12.88
N GLU A 4 20.12 -39.07 -12.22
CA GLU A 4 19.22 -37.90 -12.11
C GLU A 4 18.52 -37.88 -10.73
N PRO A 5 18.70 -36.85 -9.89
CA PRO A 5 17.83 -36.61 -8.75
C PRO A 5 16.47 -36.05 -9.20
N ARG A 6 15.38 -36.51 -8.55
CA ARG A 6 14.01 -36.04 -8.85
C ARG A 6 13.88 -34.54 -8.60
N PRO A 7 13.24 -33.78 -9.51
CA PRO A 7 13.14 -32.33 -9.40
C PRO A 7 12.22 -31.92 -8.24
N VAL A 8 12.83 -31.52 -7.13
CA VAL A 8 12.26 -30.65 -6.10
C VAL A 8 12.25 -29.20 -6.63
N GLU A 9 11.51 -28.94 -7.71
CA GLU A 9 11.60 -27.63 -8.40
C GLU A 9 10.28 -27.18 -9.05
N ARG A 10 9.17 -27.37 -8.34
CA ARG A 10 7.93 -26.61 -8.60
C ARG A 10 7.61 -25.63 -7.46
N ARG A 11 8.65 -24.98 -6.92
CA ARG A 11 8.53 -23.75 -6.12
C ARG A 11 9.32 -22.65 -6.81
N ARG A 12 8.77 -22.10 -7.89
CA ARG A 12 9.09 -20.80 -8.51
C ARG A 12 8.63 -20.79 -9.95
N ARG A 13 7.43 -20.26 -10.19
CA ARG A 13 7.08 -19.54 -11.42
C ARG A 13 5.63 -19.12 -11.31
N LEU A 14 5.44 -17.88 -10.85
CA LEU A 14 4.30 -16.99 -11.08
C LEU A 14 4.44 -15.69 -10.25
N GLU A 15 5.52 -15.53 -9.47
CA GLU A 15 5.96 -14.22 -8.97
C GLU A 15 6.88 -13.60 -10.02
N ASP A 16 6.33 -12.85 -10.99
CA ASP A 16 7.00 -11.70 -11.65
C ASP A 16 6.23 -11.16 -12.86
N ARG A 17 4.95 -10.83 -12.64
CA ARG A 17 4.33 -9.69 -13.30
C ARG A 17 3.42 -9.01 -12.28
N VAL A 18 4.03 -8.23 -11.38
CA VAL A 18 3.24 -7.23 -10.66
C VAL A 18 2.98 -6.11 -11.67
N VAL A 19 1.90 -6.24 -12.42
CA VAL A 19 1.22 -5.08 -12.98
C VAL A 19 0.55 -4.44 -11.77
N THR A 20 1.01 -3.28 -11.34
CA THR A 20 0.33 -2.54 -10.26
C THR A 20 -1.03 -2.12 -10.77
N THR A 21 -2.08 -2.83 -10.35
CA THR A 21 -3.45 -2.46 -10.70
C THR A 21 -4.00 -1.48 -9.65
N GLU A 22 -5.03 -0.73 -10.03
CA GLU A 22 -5.84 0.06 -9.10
C GLU A 22 -6.30 -0.79 -7.90
N SER A 23 -6.63 -2.06 -8.18
CA SER A 23 -7.08 -3.02 -7.18
C SER A 23 -5.98 -3.36 -6.17
N ASP A 24 -4.73 -3.52 -6.60
CA ASP A 24 -3.61 -3.83 -5.70
C ASP A 24 -3.29 -2.66 -4.76
N ILE A 25 -3.34 -1.43 -5.29
CA ILE A 25 -3.15 -0.21 -4.51
C ILE A 25 -4.27 -0.08 -3.46
N MET A 26 -5.52 -0.23 -3.89
CA MET A 26 -6.66 -0.15 -2.99
C MET A 26 -6.66 -1.26 -1.94
N ALA A 27 -6.34 -2.50 -2.32
CA ALA A 27 -6.25 -3.62 -1.38
C ALA A 27 -5.17 -3.38 -0.32
N PHE A 28 -3.99 -2.91 -0.73
CA PHE A 28 -2.92 -2.55 0.20
C PHE A 28 -3.35 -1.46 1.19
N LEU A 29 -3.95 -0.37 0.67
CA LEU A 29 -4.38 0.73 1.52
C LEU A 29 -5.55 0.34 2.45
N ASP A 30 -6.47 -0.49 1.96
CA ASP A 30 -7.54 -1.06 2.77
C ASP A 30 -6.98 -1.89 3.93
N GLU A 31 -6.05 -2.81 3.66
CA GLU A 31 -5.46 -3.67 4.68
C GLU A 31 -4.61 -2.91 5.69
N ARG A 32 -3.71 -2.03 5.22
CA ARG A 32 -2.66 -1.42 6.06
C ARG A 32 -3.11 -0.14 6.73
N VAL A 33 -4.10 0.57 6.18
CA VAL A 33 -4.49 1.92 6.64
C VAL A 33 -5.99 2.03 6.91
N PHE A 34 -6.84 1.74 5.92
CA PHE A 34 -8.26 2.09 6.02
C PHE A 34 -9.04 1.18 6.96
N ASN A 35 -8.93 -0.15 6.83
CA ASN A 35 -9.65 -1.08 7.68
C ASN A 35 -9.25 -1.01 9.15
N PRO A 36 -7.95 -0.89 9.53
CA PRO A 36 -7.57 -0.69 10.93
C PRO A 36 -8.29 0.51 11.57
N VAL A 37 -8.40 1.62 10.84
CA VAL A 37 -9.09 2.83 11.33
C VAL A 37 -10.61 2.63 11.35
N LEU A 38 -11.21 2.07 10.29
CA LEU A 38 -12.66 1.92 10.16
C LEU A 38 -13.24 0.90 11.15
N ALA A 39 -12.52 -0.20 11.37
CA ALA A 39 -12.91 -1.27 12.28
C ALA A 39 -12.61 -0.93 13.75
N SER A 40 -11.73 0.04 14.03
CA SER A 40 -11.40 0.40 15.39
C SER A 40 -12.60 0.98 16.14
N PRO A 41 -12.94 0.45 17.34
CA PRO A 41 -14.00 1.01 18.18
C PRO A 41 -13.58 2.35 18.82
N THR A 42 -12.27 2.62 18.90
CA THR A 42 -11.70 3.81 19.56
C THR A 42 -11.41 4.95 18.58
N ALA A 43 -11.41 4.68 17.27
CA ALA A 43 -11.20 5.71 16.27
C ALA A 43 -12.36 6.71 16.23
N SER A 44 -12.00 8.00 16.20
CA SER A 44 -12.95 9.10 16.16
C SER A 44 -13.80 9.08 14.88
N ALA A 45 -15.02 9.63 14.97
CA ALA A 45 -15.90 9.76 13.81
C ALA A 45 -15.28 10.62 12.70
N GLU A 46 -14.51 11.66 13.09
CA GLU A 46 -13.81 12.52 12.15
C GLU A 46 -12.70 11.77 11.41
N LEU A 47 -11.89 10.97 12.12
CA LEU A 47 -10.83 10.18 11.50
C LEU A 47 -11.42 9.15 10.53
N LYS A 48 -12.50 8.46 10.93
CA LYS A 48 -13.22 7.52 10.04
C LYS A 48 -13.80 8.23 8.81
N ALA A 49 -14.35 9.42 8.95
CA ALA A 49 -14.86 10.20 7.83
C ALA A 49 -13.74 10.59 6.84
N GLY A 50 -12.58 11.02 7.35
CA GLY A 50 -11.40 11.33 6.54
C GLY A 50 -10.90 10.12 5.75
N VAL A 51 -10.85 8.95 6.39
CA VAL A 51 -10.49 7.68 5.71
C VAL A 51 -11.49 7.32 4.62
N ARG A 52 -12.80 7.38 4.88
CA ARG A 52 -13.84 7.10 3.86
C ARG A 52 -13.73 8.03 2.67
N LEU A 53 -13.53 9.32 2.91
CA LEU A 53 -13.37 10.31 1.85
C LEU A 53 -12.12 10.04 0.99
N THR A 54 -11.02 9.65 1.65
CA THR A 54 -9.76 9.31 0.98
C THR A 54 -9.93 8.07 0.10
N ARG A 55 -10.56 7.03 0.63
CA ARG A 55 -10.88 5.79 -0.09
C ARG A 55 -11.76 6.05 -1.31
N MET A 56 -12.81 6.88 -1.16
CA MET A 56 -13.69 7.28 -2.26
C MET A 56 -12.91 8.00 -3.37
N ARG A 57 -12.07 8.99 -3.02
CA ARG A 57 -11.27 9.74 -4.01
C ARG A 57 -10.27 8.85 -4.72
N LEU A 58 -9.63 7.90 -4.04
CA LEU A 58 -8.71 6.98 -4.70
C LEU A 58 -9.43 6.14 -5.76
N ASN A 59 -10.64 5.63 -5.47
CA ASN A 59 -11.44 4.85 -6.41
C ASN A 59 -11.84 5.59 -7.70
N GLU A 60 -11.79 6.92 -7.73
CA GLU A 60 -12.08 7.74 -8.91
C GLU A 60 -10.88 7.92 -9.85
N ARG A 61 -9.73 7.31 -9.53
CA ARG A 61 -8.45 7.54 -10.20
C ARG A 61 -7.91 6.23 -10.79
N ASP A 62 -7.13 6.37 -11.85
CA ASP A 62 -6.30 5.29 -12.39
C ASP A 62 -5.11 4.99 -11.45
N ALA A 63 -4.40 3.88 -11.68
CA ALA A 63 -3.33 3.44 -10.79
C ALA A 63 -2.24 4.52 -10.59
N LYS A 64 -1.89 5.24 -11.67
CA LYS A 64 -0.94 6.37 -11.62
C LYS A 64 -1.49 7.53 -10.78
N GLY A 65 -2.75 7.89 -10.97
CA GLY A 65 -3.45 8.91 -10.22
C GLY A 65 -3.59 8.56 -8.74
N MET A 66 -3.77 7.28 -8.40
CA MET A 66 -3.81 6.80 -7.01
C MET A 66 -2.46 7.00 -6.31
N VAL A 67 -1.34 6.59 -6.93
CA VAL A 67 0.01 6.81 -6.39
C VAL A 67 0.28 8.30 -6.21
N HIS A 68 -0.01 9.12 -7.23
CA HIS A 68 0.18 10.56 -7.14
C HIS A 68 -0.71 11.21 -6.05
N TYR A 69 -1.97 10.79 -5.94
CA TYR A 69 -2.87 11.28 -4.90
C TYR A 69 -2.39 10.86 -3.50
N PHE A 70 -1.92 9.63 -3.33
CA PHE A 70 -1.34 9.18 -2.07
C PHE A 70 -0.18 10.10 -1.65
N TRP A 71 0.79 10.37 -2.54
CA TRP A 71 1.89 11.26 -2.20
C TRP A 71 1.47 12.71 -1.99
N SER A 72 0.56 13.25 -2.79
CA SER A 72 0.18 14.67 -2.71
C SER A 72 -0.82 14.97 -1.59
N ALA A 73 -1.68 14.03 -1.21
CA ALA A 73 -2.73 14.23 -0.21
C ALA A 73 -2.40 13.63 1.15
N ILE A 74 -1.58 12.57 1.19
CA ILE A 74 -1.33 11.75 2.38
C ILE A 74 0.11 11.91 2.90
N VAL A 75 1.04 12.45 2.10
CA VAL A 75 2.44 12.67 2.52
C VAL A 75 2.87 14.11 2.25
N GLY A 76 3.63 14.71 3.17
CA GLY A 76 4.31 15.99 2.91
C GLY A 76 3.49 17.29 2.87
N THR A 77 2.16 17.28 3.06
CA THR A 77 1.35 18.52 3.16
C THR A 77 0.96 18.84 4.61
N GLU A 78 0.58 20.09 4.88
CA GLU A 78 0.07 20.49 6.20
C GLU A 78 -1.18 19.68 6.61
N ARG A 79 -2.05 19.37 5.64
CA ARG A 79 -3.21 18.50 5.85
C ARG A 79 -2.79 17.06 6.17
N SER A 80 -1.77 16.53 5.52
CA SER A 80 -1.29 15.18 5.81
C SER A 80 -0.54 15.09 7.14
N ARG A 81 0.17 16.14 7.57
CA ARG A 81 0.76 16.23 8.92
C ARG A 81 -0.32 16.17 9.99
N GLY A 82 -1.42 16.91 9.81
CA GLY A 82 -2.58 16.84 10.71
C GLY A 82 -3.25 15.47 10.73
N PHE A 83 -3.35 14.79 9.58
CA PHE A 83 -3.88 13.43 9.51
C PHE A 83 -2.96 12.40 10.18
N ALA A 84 -1.65 12.43 9.92
CA ALA A 84 -0.66 11.57 10.55
C ALA A 84 -0.56 11.81 12.06
N ALA A 85 -0.63 13.07 12.51
CA ALA A 85 -0.69 13.41 13.93
C ALA A 85 -1.94 12.84 14.60
N ARG A 86 -3.12 12.96 13.96
CA ARG A 86 -4.36 12.35 14.46
C ARG A 86 -4.27 10.84 14.54
N MET A 87 -3.75 10.19 13.51
CA MET A 87 -3.53 8.74 13.54
C MET A 87 -2.62 8.31 14.69
N ARG A 88 -1.50 9.00 14.93
CA ARG A 88 -0.64 8.73 16.10
C ARG A 88 -1.33 8.99 17.44
N ASN A 89 -2.04 10.11 17.56
CA ASN A 89 -2.77 10.44 18.79
C ASN A 89 -3.87 9.42 19.12
N GLU A 90 -4.47 8.81 18.10
CA GLU A 90 -5.48 7.77 18.23
C GLU A 90 -4.88 6.34 18.27
N GLY A 91 -3.55 6.20 18.29
CA GLY A 91 -2.83 4.93 18.49
C GLY A 91 -2.45 4.18 17.20
N PHE A 92 -2.70 4.75 16.02
CA PHE A 92 -2.36 4.17 14.72
C PHE A 92 -0.91 4.50 14.31
N ASN A 93 0.06 3.96 15.05
CA ASN A 93 1.49 4.25 14.88
C ASN A 93 2.15 3.50 13.70
N ARG A 94 1.46 2.52 13.10
CA ARG A 94 1.97 1.72 11.96
C ARG A 94 1.87 2.43 10.62
N PHE A 95 1.41 3.67 10.61
CA PHE A 95 1.19 4.42 9.38
C PHE A 95 2.50 4.74 8.65
N GLU A 96 3.58 5.05 9.37
CA GLU A 96 4.89 5.32 8.75
C GLU A 96 5.44 4.06 8.06
N GLU A 97 5.27 2.88 8.67
CA GLU A 97 5.64 1.59 8.05
C GLU A 97 4.83 1.33 6.76
N ALA A 98 3.53 1.67 6.77
CA ALA A 98 2.69 1.54 5.57
C ALA A 98 3.14 2.48 4.43
N ILE A 99 3.68 3.67 4.74
CA ILE A 99 4.24 4.59 3.74
C ILE A 99 5.50 3.99 3.10
N ASP A 100 6.40 3.44 3.92
CA ASP A 100 7.63 2.82 3.41
C ASP A 100 7.32 1.60 2.53
N GLU A 101 6.42 0.73 2.98
CA GLU A 101 5.96 -0.41 2.17
C GLU A 101 5.27 0.02 0.87
N PHE A 102 4.45 1.08 0.91
CA PHE A 102 3.80 1.62 -0.28
C PHE A 102 4.85 2.05 -1.31
N ARG A 103 5.90 2.74 -0.85
CA ARG A 103 6.99 3.21 -1.70
C ARG A 103 7.75 2.06 -2.38
N GLU A 104 8.02 1.00 -1.63
CA GLU A 104 8.71 -0.18 -2.16
C GLU A 104 7.89 -0.93 -3.19
N ARG A 105 6.57 -1.03 -2.97
CA ARG A 105 5.67 -1.81 -3.84
C ARG A 105 5.24 -1.07 -5.09
N PHE A 106 5.03 0.24 -5.02
CA PHE A 106 4.32 0.99 -6.07
C PHE A 106 5.13 2.11 -6.73
N ASP A 107 6.24 2.54 -6.14
CA ASP A 107 7.02 3.71 -6.59
C ASP A 107 8.29 3.31 -7.37
N LYS A 108 8.86 2.13 -7.08
CA LYS A 108 10.05 1.63 -7.79
C LYS A 108 9.62 0.85 -9.03
N PRO A 109 10.08 1.19 -10.25
CA PRO A 109 10.03 0.22 -11.34
C PRO A 109 10.84 -0.98 -10.90
N LYS A 110 10.24 -2.18 -10.87
CA LYS A 110 10.99 -3.43 -10.67
C LYS A 110 11.93 -3.59 -11.86
N THR A 111 13.12 -3.00 -11.78
CA THR A 111 14.18 -3.21 -12.75
C THR A 111 14.70 -4.62 -12.53
N ILE A 112 14.26 -5.51 -13.42
CA ILE A 112 14.87 -6.82 -13.56
C ILE A 112 16.31 -6.55 -14.01
N LYS A 113 17.28 -6.73 -13.11
CA LYS A 113 18.67 -6.93 -13.55
C LYS A 113 18.70 -8.30 -14.22
N THR A 114 18.56 -8.31 -15.54
CA THR A 114 18.95 -9.45 -16.37
C THR A 114 20.47 -9.52 -16.29
N SER A 115 20.99 -10.22 -15.28
CA SER A 115 22.40 -10.61 -15.25
C SER A 115 22.62 -11.56 -16.43
N ARG A 116 23.50 -11.12 -17.34
CA ARG A 116 23.95 -11.86 -18.51
C ARG A 116 25.06 -12.83 -18.13
#